data_AF-A0A172TQT9-F1
#
_entry.id   AF-A0A172TQT9-F1
#
_cell.length_a   1.000
_cell.length_b   1.000
_cell.length_c   1.000
_cell.angle_alpha   90.00
_cell.angle_beta   90.00
_cell.angle_gamma   90.00
#
_symmetry.space_group_name_H-M   'P 1'
#
loop_
_entity.id
_entity.type
_entity.pdbx_description
1 polymer ?
#
loop_
_entity_poly.entity_id
_entity_poly.type
_entity_poly.pdbx_seq_one_letter_code
_entity_poly.pdbx_strand_id
1 'polypeptide(L)'
;MELQVRPIDHSPFPIGGILIQGSSVKHWIMELQAMGLSLSVIKVYPIPSTKANTIWGCLVEGAIEKRKLEIGRNRYCQIAGHLLYIPERCSLFPKLSAGELEKLLNGRKHIMHPEFGLVELQESINWIDVLQLPDERPFTIRKPINSLFIPRQIRTFQVKPQSPEAALEALEAQHFPKPETFQDKPLNLLEKGKLSFYKLLFTKGTAEGSSSGDTGRTSLLSRFEGAGRLFSKMSAKWVDGLQQDFEELERRNQNTWIA
;
A
#
# COMPACT_ATOMS: atom_id res chain seq x y z
N MET A 1 54.99 9.44 36.39
CA MET A 1 53.70 8.76 36.68
C MET A 1 52.73 9.16 35.59
N GLU A 2 52.04 8.22 34.97
CA GLU A 2 51.07 8.51 33.91
C GLU A 2 49.67 8.64 34.52
N LEU A 3 48.93 9.67 34.10
CA LEU A 3 47.54 9.84 34.48
C LEU A 3 46.68 8.82 33.72
N GLN A 4 45.93 8.00 34.45
CA GLN A 4 45.14 6.91 33.90
C GLN A 4 43.71 6.96 34.41
N VAL A 5 42.78 6.49 33.57
CA VAL A 5 41.38 6.30 33.93
C VAL A 5 41.15 4.82 34.25
N ARG A 6 40.60 4.52 35.43
CA ARG A 6 40.29 3.15 35.86
C ARG A 6 38.80 2.96 36.09
N PRO A 7 38.20 1.85 35.61
CA PRO A 7 36.81 1.54 35.86
C PRO A 7 36.57 1.27 37.35
N ILE A 8 35.40 1.68 37.83
CA ILE A 8 34.95 1.55 39.22
C ILE A 8 33.44 1.34 39.25
N ASP A 9 32.94 0.71 40.32
CA ASP A 9 31.50 0.39 40.42
C ASP A 9 30.63 1.61 40.78
N HIS A 10 31.20 2.62 41.42
CA HIS A 10 30.51 3.82 41.87
C HIS A 10 31.14 5.08 41.29
N SER A 11 30.31 6.00 40.80
CA SER A 11 30.72 7.28 40.23
C SER A 11 31.07 8.28 41.36
N PRO A 12 32.34 8.69 41.52
CA PRO A 12 32.78 9.57 42.60
C PRO A 12 32.51 11.04 42.30
N PHE A 13 32.33 11.40 41.02
CA PHE A 13 32.16 12.77 40.57
C PHE A 13 30.77 12.99 39.98
N PRO A 14 30.27 14.24 40.01
CA PRO A 14 28.94 14.56 39.52
C PRO A 14 28.95 14.64 37.97
N ILE A 15 27.79 14.50 37.33
CA ILE A 15 27.64 14.39 35.86
C ILE A 15 27.75 15.76 35.19
N GLY A 16 28.92 16.06 34.62
CA GLY A 16 29.17 17.35 33.97
C GLY A 16 28.90 17.40 32.46
N GLY A 17 28.69 16.25 31.79
CA GLY A 17 28.62 16.22 30.33
C GLY A 17 28.00 14.98 29.72
N ILE A 18 27.75 15.02 28.42
CA ILE A 18 27.33 13.88 27.59
C ILE A 18 28.31 13.74 26.42
N LEU A 19 28.79 12.53 26.17
CA LEU A 19 29.56 12.16 25.01
C LEU A 19 28.66 11.62 23.90
N ILE A 20 28.75 12.24 22.73
CA ILE A 20 28.12 11.78 21.51
C ILE A 20 29.23 11.26 20.58
N GLN A 21 29.13 9.99 20.21
CA GLN A 21 30.09 9.37 19.29
C GLN A 21 29.65 9.59 17.84
N GLY A 22 30.59 9.94 16.96
CA GLY A 22 30.35 10.07 15.52
C GLY A 22 31.01 11.30 14.94
N SER A 23 31.42 11.24 13.68
CA SER A 23 32.17 12.32 13.03
C SER A 23 31.30 13.41 12.38
N SER A 24 29.97 13.22 12.32
CA SER A 24 29.06 14.11 11.60
C SER A 24 28.35 15.10 12.52
N VAL A 25 28.47 16.39 12.22
CA VAL A 25 27.75 17.46 12.95
C VAL A 25 26.22 17.29 12.87
N LYS A 26 25.71 16.85 11.71
CA LYS A 26 24.28 16.56 11.54
C LYS A 26 23.80 15.51 12.55
N HIS A 27 24.61 14.47 12.77
CA HIS A 27 24.30 13.44 13.75
C HIS A 27 24.26 14.02 15.16
N TRP A 28 25.23 14.87 15.53
CA TRP A 28 25.23 15.52 16.84
C TRP A 28 23.98 16.36 17.08
N ILE A 29 23.55 17.15 16.10
CA ILE A 29 22.34 17.98 16.23
C ILE A 29 21.10 17.10 16.40
N MET A 30 20.99 16.00 15.65
CA MET A 30 19.88 15.05 15.79
C MET A 30 19.84 14.44 17.19
N GLU A 31 20.99 14.03 17.73
CA GLU A 31 21.08 13.49 19.10
C GLU A 31 20.74 14.55 20.15
N LEU A 32 21.23 15.79 20.00
CA LEU A 32 20.90 16.92 20.87
C LEU A 32 19.40 17.22 20.88
N GLN A 33 18.76 17.18 19.70
CA GLN A 33 17.32 17.37 19.55
C GLN A 33 16.53 16.21 20.16
N ALA A 34 16.99 14.96 19.99
CA ALA A 34 16.38 13.79 20.60
C ALA A 34 16.42 13.86 22.14
N MET A 35 17.51 14.41 22.70
CA MET A 35 17.64 14.66 24.14
C MET A 35 16.86 15.90 24.62
N GLY A 36 16.23 16.66 23.73
CA GLY A 36 15.50 17.89 24.09
C GLY A 36 16.41 19.03 24.59
N LEU A 37 17.67 19.03 24.18
CA LEU A 37 18.64 20.06 24.58
C LEU A 37 18.58 21.24 23.60
N SER A 38 18.48 22.46 24.15
CA SER A 38 18.54 23.68 23.35
C SER A 38 19.98 24.12 23.10
N LEU A 39 20.32 24.33 21.83
CA LEU A 39 21.64 24.77 21.38
C LEU A 39 22.08 26.11 21.99
N SER A 40 21.14 26.95 22.44
CA SER A 40 21.43 28.25 23.05
C SER A 40 22.02 28.16 24.47
N VAL A 41 21.80 27.03 25.17
CA VAL A 41 22.15 26.87 26.59
C VAL A 41 23.33 25.92 26.79
N ILE A 42 23.58 25.04 25.83
CA ILE A 42 24.65 24.04 25.90
C ILE A 42 25.89 24.52 25.17
N LYS A 43 27.05 24.06 25.63
CA LYS A 43 28.32 24.21 24.92
C LYS A 43 28.72 22.85 24.37
N VAL A 44 29.08 22.80 23.10
CA VAL A 44 29.50 21.55 22.45
C VAL A 44 30.92 21.71 21.99
N TYR A 45 31.79 20.77 22.38
CA TYR A 45 33.20 20.77 22.04
C TYR A 45 33.49 19.56 21.14
N PRO A 46 34.10 19.76 19.96
CA PRO A 46 34.48 18.64 19.10
C PRO A 46 35.68 17.91 19.72
N ILE A 47 35.68 16.59 19.60
CA ILE A 47 36.77 15.74 20.12
C ILE A 47 37.54 15.17 18.92
N PRO A 48 38.82 15.53 18.72
CA PRO A 48 39.64 14.93 17.68
C PRO A 48 39.79 13.42 17.87
N SER A 49 39.89 12.71 16.74
CA SER A 49 40.22 11.29 16.74
C SER A 49 41.74 11.08 16.83
N THR A 50 42.15 9.83 17.07
CA THR A 50 43.54 9.40 16.94
C THR A 50 44.02 9.40 15.49
N LYS A 51 43.10 9.40 14.52
CA LYS A 51 43.40 9.54 13.10
C LYS A 51 43.45 11.02 12.70
N ALA A 52 44.46 11.37 11.91
CA ALA A 52 44.60 12.73 11.38
C ALA A 52 43.34 13.16 10.61
N ASN A 53 42.99 14.45 10.74
CA ASN A 53 41.86 15.10 10.07
C ASN A 53 40.50 14.41 10.29
N THR A 54 40.36 13.63 11.36
CA THR A 54 39.13 12.92 11.69
C THR A 54 38.65 13.32 13.07
N ILE A 55 37.34 13.44 13.23
CA ILE A 55 36.69 13.73 14.51
C ILE A 55 36.14 12.43 15.09
N TRP A 56 36.35 12.19 16.38
CA TRP A 56 35.79 11.03 17.08
C TRP A 56 34.32 11.24 17.45
N GLY A 57 34.00 12.45 17.93
CA GLY A 57 32.71 12.79 18.48
C GLY A 57 32.66 14.20 19.00
N CYS A 58 31.73 14.47 19.90
CA CYS A 58 31.66 15.72 20.64
C CYS A 58 31.31 15.50 22.11
N LEU A 59 31.78 16.42 22.96
CA LEU A 59 31.35 16.56 24.34
C LEU A 59 30.32 17.68 24.42
N VAL A 60 29.19 17.37 25.03
CA VAL A 60 28.13 18.33 25.34
C VAL A 60 28.24 18.69 26.82
N GLU A 61 28.55 19.95 27.09
CA GLU A 61 28.58 20.57 28.41
C GLU A 61 27.28 21.34 28.65
N GLY A 62 26.66 21.13 29.81
CA GLY A 62 25.47 21.87 30.23
C GLY A 62 25.00 21.45 31.63
N ALA A 63 23.92 22.06 32.11
CA ALA A 63 23.30 21.70 33.39
C ALA A 63 22.53 20.37 33.28
N ILE A 64 23.28 19.26 33.10
CA ILE A 64 22.79 17.91 32.82
C ILE A 64 22.30 17.22 34.09
N GLU A 65 23.01 17.35 35.21
CA GLU A 65 22.63 16.75 36.52
C GLU A 65 21.20 17.03 36.96
N LYS A 66 20.66 18.21 36.65
CA LYS A 66 19.32 18.63 37.08
C LYS A 66 18.21 18.13 36.16
N ARG A 67 18.55 17.57 34.99
CA ARG A 67 17.60 17.13 33.98
C ARG A 67 17.65 15.61 33.88
N LYS A 68 16.51 14.94 34.12
CA LYS A 68 16.33 13.53 33.76
C LYS A 68 16.27 13.45 32.23
N LEU A 69 17.42 13.32 31.59
CA LEU A 69 17.55 13.25 30.14
C LEU A 69 17.57 11.79 29.70
N GLU A 70 16.79 11.48 28.65
CA GLU A 70 16.89 10.19 27.97
C GLU A 70 18.00 10.29 26.92
N ILE A 71 19.21 9.85 27.29
CA ILE A 71 20.41 9.97 26.44
C ILE A 71 20.58 8.84 25.42
N GLY A 72 19.71 7.83 25.46
CA GLY A 72 19.69 6.73 24.49
C GLY A 72 21.03 5.97 24.42
N ARG A 73 21.73 6.11 23.29
CA ARG A 73 23.01 5.44 23.00
C ARG A 73 24.24 6.23 23.44
N ASN A 74 24.05 7.51 23.80
CA ASN A 74 25.12 8.39 24.23
C ASN A 74 25.59 7.99 25.64
N ARG A 75 26.73 8.54 26.08
CA ARG A 75 27.31 8.20 27.40
C ARG A 75 27.44 9.43 28.27
N TYR A 76 27.14 9.29 29.55
CA TYR A 76 27.41 10.36 30.52
C TYR A 76 28.91 10.50 30.79
N CYS A 77 29.31 11.74 31.09
CA CYS A 77 30.63 12.09 31.58
C CYS A 77 30.53 12.77 32.93
N GLN A 78 31.46 12.43 33.80
CA GLN A 78 31.65 13.10 35.07
C GLN A 78 32.69 14.20 34.94
N ILE A 79 32.62 15.18 35.84
CA ILE A 79 33.56 16.30 35.88
C ILE A 79 34.37 16.29 37.17
N ALA A 80 35.68 16.12 37.04
CA ALA A 80 36.64 16.19 38.14
C ALA A 80 37.22 17.61 38.22
N GLY A 81 36.97 18.28 39.34
CA GLY A 81 37.53 19.61 39.61
C GLY A 81 37.27 20.62 38.50
N HIS A 82 36.05 20.65 37.94
CA HIS A 82 35.53 21.56 36.91
C HIS A 82 36.30 21.67 35.57
N LEU A 83 37.46 21.02 35.44
CA LEU A 83 38.33 21.10 34.26
C LEU A 83 38.44 19.79 33.51
N LEU A 84 38.34 18.64 34.19
CA LEU A 84 38.60 17.35 33.58
C LEU A 84 37.32 16.52 33.45
N TYR A 85 36.94 16.22 32.22
CA TYR A 85 35.85 15.30 31.92
C TYR A 85 36.37 13.87 31.81
N ILE A 86 35.70 12.95 32.49
CA ILE A 86 35.98 11.52 32.43
C ILE A 86 34.69 10.75 32.17
N PRO A 87 34.75 9.52 31.62
CA PRO A 87 33.57 8.72 31.37
C PRO A 87 32.88 8.36 32.68
N GLU A 88 31.60 8.00 32.60
CA GLU A 88 30.89 7.44 33.75
C GLU A 88 31.62 6.19 34.31
N ARG A 89 31.43 5.91 35.61
CA ARG A 89 31.98 4.72 36.29
C ARG A 89 33.49 4.58 36.17
N CYS A 90 34.19 5.72 36.18
CA CYS A 90 35.63 5.78 36.09
C CYS A 90 36.22 6.68 37.19
N SER A 91 37.42 6.34 37.68
CA SER A 91 38.24 7.19 38.55
C SER A 91 39.56 7.56 37.90
N LEU A 92 40.10 8.69 38.34
CA LEU A 92 41.44 9.15 38.01
C LEU A 92 42.46 8.48 38.93
N PHE A 93 43.51 7.93 38.32
CA PHE A 93 44.67 7.41 39.01
C PHE A 93 45.94 8.08 38.47
N PRO A 94 46.82 8.64 39.33
CA PRO A 94 46.64 8.83 40.78
C PRO A 94 45.48 9.78 41.10
N LYS A 95 44.98 9.73 42.34
CA LYS A 95 43.97 10.68 42.81
C LYS A 95 44.62 12.06 42.90
N LEU A 96 44.08 13.02 42.16
CA LEU A 96 44.52 14.40 42.17
C LEU A 96 43.47 15.27 42.86
N SER A 97 43.94 16.25 43.63
CA SER A 97 43.09 17.32 44.16
C SER A 97 42.72 18.33 43.06
N ALA A 98 41.68 19.13 43.29
CA ALA A 98 41.25 20.15 42.32
C ALA A 98 42.38 21.16 42.00
N GLY A 99 43.16 21.58 43.00
CA GLY A 99 44.27 22.52 42.79
C GLY A 99 45.47 21.91 42.05
N GLU A 100 45.69 20.59 42.15
CA GLU A 100 46.69 19.89 41.34
C GLU A 100 46.23 19.73 39.89
N LEU A 101 44.94 19.45 39.68
CA LEU A 101 44.32 19.39 38.35
C LEU A 101 44.41 20.75 37.64
N GLU A 102 44.11 21.85 38.33
CA GLU A 102 44.25 23.20 37.78
C GLU A 102 45.68 23.49 37.30
N LYS A 103 46.68 23.13 38.10
CA LYS A 103 48.10 23.30 37.74
C LYS A 103 48.53 22.40 36.58
N LEU A 104 48.07 21.15 36.55
CA LEU A 104 48.43 20.19 35.51
C LEU A 104 47.80 20.55 34.16
N LEU A 105 46.56 21.01 34.18
CA LEU A 105 45.78 21.33 32.99
C LEU A 105 45.87 22.81 32.59
N ASN A 106 46.69 23.61 33.27
CA ASN A 106 46.86 25.05 33.05
C ASN A 106 45.53 25.82 33.04
N GLY A 107 44.56 25.41 33.88
CA GLY A 107 43.22 26.00 33.94
C GLY A 107 42.35 25.78 32.69
N ARG A 108 42.76 24.94 31.74
CA ARG A 108 41.98 24.62 30.53
C ARG A 108 41.17 23.35 30.70
N LYS A 109 40.05 23.28 29.98
CA LYS A 109 39.18 22.11 30.01
C LYS A 109 39.78 20.98 29.17
N HIS A 110 39.73 19.77 29.70
CA HIS A 110 40.24 18.58 29.06
C HIS A 110 39.25 17.44 29.21
N ILE A 111 39.31 16.50 28.30
CA ILE A 111 38.59 15.23 28.39
C ILE A 111 39.60 14.09 28.34
N MET A 112 39.40 13.08 29.18
CA MET A 112 40.21 11.88 29.15
C MET A 112 39.33 10.66 28.94
N HIS A 113 39.59 9.90 27.87
CA HIS A 113 38.85 8.69 27.55
C HIS A 113 39.81 7.55 27.19
N PRO A 114 39.52 6.28 27.54
CA PRO A 114 40.39 5.16 27.22
C PRO A 114 40.71 4.99 25.72
N GLU A 115 39.82 5.42 24.83
CA GLU A 115 40.00 5.27 23.37
C GLU A 115 40.92 6.31 22.73
N PHE A 116 40.89 7.56 23.18
CA PHE A 116 41.63 8.67 22.56
C PHE A 116 42.62 9.36 23.51
N GLY A 117 42.69 8.93 24.77
CA GLY A 117 43.57 9.49 25.78
C GLY A 117 43.10 10.84 26.30
N LEU A 118 44.04 11.67 26.73
CA LEU A 118 43.82 13.02 27.25
C LEU A 118 43.84 14.03 26.09
N VAL A 119 42.77 14.79 25.96
CA VAL A 119 42.57 15.76 24.88
C VAL A 119 42.12 17.09 25.47
N GLU A 120 42.72 18.18 25.01
CA GLU A 120 42.32 19.54 25.35
C GLU A 120 41.06 19.95 24.59
N LEU A 121 40.07 20.47 25.31
CA LEU A 121 38.84 21.02 24.72
C LEU A 121 39.11 22.48 24.37
N GLN A 122 39.50 22.72 23.11
CA GLN A 122 39.93 24.04 22.65
C GLN A 122 38.76 25.03 22.55
N GLU A 123 37.92 24.88 21.54
CA GLU A 123 36.85 25.83 21.24
C GLU A 123 35.49 25.13 21.20
N SER A 124 34.48 25.79 21.74
CA SER A 124 33.10 25.35 21.58
C SER A 124 32.62 25.69 20.18
N ILE A 125 31.82 24.81 19.59
CA ILE A 125 31.21 25.02 18.28
C ILE A 125 30.30 26.25 18.34
N ASN A 126 30.59 27.23 17.47
CA ASN A 126 29.65 28.30 17.20
C ASN A 126 28.63 27.82 16.16
N TRP A 127 27.42 27.53 16.61
CA TRP A 127 26.36 27.02 15.74
C TRP A 127 25.95 27.97 14.62
N ILE A 128 26.16 29.28 14.79
CA ILE A 128 25.84 30.28 13.77
C ILE A 128 26.73 30.10 12.54
N ASP A 129 27.98 29.72 12.74
CA ASP A 129 28.96 29.56 11.65
C ASP A 129 28.76 28.23 10.90
N VAL A 130 28.13 27.25 11.56
CA VAL A 130 27.97 25.88 11.05
C VAL A 130 26.58 25.64 10.46
N LEU A 131 25.56 26.34 10.96
CA LEU A 131 24.19 26.19 10.51
C LEU A 131 23.84 27.21 9.43
N GLN A 132 23.55 26.71 8.24
CA GLN A 132 22.89 27.52 7.22
C GLN A 132 21.39 27.56 7.51
N LEU A 133 20.88 28.76 7.83
CA LEU A 133 19.45 28.99 7.95
C LEU A 133 18.80 28.79 6.57
N PRO A 134 17.65 28.11 6.48
CA PRO A 134 16.94 27.97 5.22
C PRO A 134 16.46 29.35 4.75
N ASP A 135 16.60 29.62 3.46
CA ASP A 135 16.06 30.84 2.87
C ASP A 135 14.54 30.85 2.98
N GLU A 136 13.99 31.92 3.55
CA GLU A 136 12.55 32.16 3.58
C GLU A 136 12.06 32.41 2.15
N ARG A 137 11.41 31.40 1.56
CA ARG A 137 10.79 31.55 0.23
C ARG A 137 9.38 32.11 0.42
N PRO A 138 9.04 33.26 -0.18
CA PRO A 138 7.68 33.76 -0.13
C PRO A 138 6.77 32.81 -0.92
N PHE A 139 6.03 31.97 -0.20
CA PHE A 139 5.07 31.06 -0.80
C PHE A 139 3.66 31.66 -0.69
N THR A 140 2.97 31.78 -1.83
CA THR A 140 1.57 32.19 -1.80
C THR A 140 0.73 31.00 -1.37
N ILE A 141 0.25 31.00 -0.13
CA ILE A 141 -0.71 30.01 0.36
C ILE A 141 -2.01 30.18 -0.44
N ARG A 142 -2.29 29.26 -1.37
CA ARG A 142 -3.55 29.25 -2.12
C ARG A 142 -4.60 28.51 -1.31
N LYS A 143 -5.67 29.20 -0.95
CA LYS A 143 -6.85 28.57 -0.35
C LYS A 143 -7.49 27.65 -1.41
N PRO A 144 -7.84 26.39 -1.09
CA PRO A 144 -8.61 25.57 -2.01
C PRO A 144 -9.96 26.22 -2.31
N ILE A 145 -10.50 25.95 -3.50
CA ILE A 145 -11.87 26.31 -3.85
C ILE A 145 -12.81 25.70 -2.80
N ASN A 146 -13.77 26.49 -2.33
CA ASN A 146 -14.82 26.00 -1.45
C ASN A 146 -15.54 24.85 -2.16
N SER A 147 -15.61 23.67 -1.52
CA SER A 147 -16.34 22.54 -2.06
C SER A 147 -17.84 22.86 -2.21
N LEU A 148 -18.49 22.19 -3.16
CA LEU A 148 -19.94 22.26 -3.31
C LEU A 148 -20.62 21.92 -1.98
N PHE A 149 -21.56 22.75 -1.56
CA PHE A 149 -22.32 22.53 -0.33
C PHE A 149 -23.19 21.28 -0.50
N ILE A 150 -22.87 20.22 0.25
CA ILE A 150 -23.68 19.00 0.32
C ILE A 150 -24.72 19.21 1.43
N PRO A 151 -26.02 19.35 1.10
CA PRO A 151 -27.05 19.52 2.12
C PRO A 151 -27.15 18.24 2.97
N ARG A 152 -27.05 18.40 4.29
CA ARG A 152 -27.13 17.28 5.25
C ARG A 152 -28.55 16.78 5.51
N GLN A 153 -29.56 17.55 5.11
CA GLN A 153 -30.95 17.25 5.41
C GLN A 153 -31.86 17.66 4.25
N ILE A 154 -32.70 16.72 3.81
CA ILE A 154 -33.78 16.97 2.86
C ILE A 154 -35.03 17.30 3.70
N ARG A 155 -35.55 18.52 3.60
CA ARG A 155 -36.73 18.96 4.38
C ARG A 155 -38.05 18.51 3.76
N THR A 156 -38.09 18.41 2.44
CA THR A 156 -39.30 18.08 1.69
C THR A 156 -38.91 17.29 0.45
N PHE A 157 -39.59 16.18 0.23
CA PHE A 157 -39.59 15.48 -1.06
C PHE A 157 -41.03 15.41 -1.53
N GLN A 158 -41.27 15.64 -2.82
CA GLN A 158 -42.59 15.54 -3.42
C GLN A 158 -42.52 14.52 -4.54
N VAL A 159 -43.34 13.47 -4.43
CA VAL A 159 -43.53 12.50 -5.50
C VAL A 159 -44.75 12.98 -6.29
N LYS A 160 -44.56 13.26 -7.58
CA LYS A 160 -45.69 13.50 -8.48
C LYS A 160 -46.26 12.13 -8.88
N PRO A 161 -47.50 11.79 -8.49
CA PRO A 161 -48.13 10.58 -8.99
C PRO A 161 -48.27 10.70 -10.51
N GLN A 162 -47.88 9.65 -11.23
CA GLN A 162 -48.20 9.54 -12.66
C GLN A 162 -49.72 9.43 -12.81
N SER A 163 -50.26 9.88 -13.96
CA SER A 163 -51.67 9.67 -14.25
C SER A 163 -51.98 8.17 -14.28
N PRO A 164 -53.21 7.75 -13.93
CA PRO A 164 -53.59 6.34 -13.94
C PRO A 164 -53.32 5.66 -15.29
N GLU A 165 -53.53 6.39 -16.40
CA GLU A 165 -53.31 5.91 -17.77
C GLU A 165 -51.83 5.63 -18.05
N ALA A 166 -50.93 6.55 -17.68
CA ALA A 166 -49.49 6.37 -17.86
C ALA A 166 -48.92 5.27 -16.96
N ALA A 167 -49.49 5.12 -15.75
CA ALA A 167 -49.12 4.04 -14.84
C ALA A 167 -49.55 2.66 -15.39
N LEU A 168 -50.74 2.57 -16.00
CA LEU A 168 -51.23 1.34 -16.64
C LEU A 168 -50.39 0.98 -17.86
N GLU A 169 -50.03 1.94 -18.72
CA GLU A 169 -49.18 1.70 -19.89
C GLU A 169 -47.78 1.22 -19.48
N ALA A 170 -47.19 1.79 -18.43
CA ALA A 170 -45.91 1.35 -17.89
C ALA A 170 -45.97 -0.07 -17.30
N LEU A 171 -47.08 -0.43 -16.63
CA LEU A 171 -47.31 -1.78 -16.13
C LEU A 171 -47.51 -2.79 -17.27
N GLU A 172 -48.27 -2.43 -18.30
CA GLU A 172 -48.44 -3.27 -19.49
C GLU A 172 -47.10 -3.54 -20.18
N ALA A 173 -46.28 -2.51 -20.38
CA ALA A 173 -44.97 -2.66 -21.01
C ALA A 173 -43.97 -3.50 -20.18
N GLN A 174 -44.05 -3.46 -18.84
CA GLN A 174 -43.13 -4.20 -17.97
C GLN A 174 -43.57 -5.64 -17.69
N HIS A 175 -44.89 -5.90 -17.58
CA HIS A 175 -45.41 -7.20 -17.14
C HIS A 175 -46.06 -8.04 -18.24
N PHE A 176 -46.43 -7.43 -19.36
CA PHE A 176 -47.04 -8.13 -20.49
C PHE A 176 -46.22 -7.83 -21.75
N PRO A 177 -45.09 -8.52 -21.98
CA PRO A 177 -44.38 -8.40 -23.24
C PRO A 177 -45.36 -8.76 -24.36
N LYS A 178 -45.65 -7.79 -25.24
CA LYS A 178 -46.44 -8.06 -26.44
C LYS A 178 -45.74 -9.22 -27.17
N PRO A 179 -46.43 -10.34 -27.43
CA PRO A 179 -45.80 -11.45 -28.13
C PRO A 179 -45.27 -10.92 -29.45
N GLU A 180 -43.97 -11.10 -29.69
CA GLU A 180 -43.37 -10.74 -30.97
C GLU A 180 -44.13 -11.51 -32.06
N THR A 181 -44.88 -10.79 -32.89
CA THR A 181 -45.44 -11.35 -34.10
C THR A 181 -44.26 -11.76 -34.98
N PHE A 182 -43.98 -13.05 -35.05
CA PHE A 182 -42.99 -13.62 -35.96
C PHE A 182 -43.36 -13.21 -37.37
N GLN A 183 -42.49 -12.42 -38.00
CA GLN A 183 -42.63 -12.04 -39.40
C GLN A 183 -42.47 -13.32 -40.24
N ASP A 184 -43.49 -13.68 -41.01
CA ASP A 184 -43.46 -14.74 -42.04
C ASP A 184 -42.47 -14.37 -43.14
N LYS A 185 -41.17 -14.47 -42.85
CA LYS A 185 -40.10 -14.27 -43.83
C LYS A 185 -39.91 -15.56 -44.63
N PRO A 186 -39.69 -15.47 -45.96
CA PRO A 186 -39.41 -16.64 -46.79
C PRO A 186 -38.12 -17.32 -46.35
N LEU A 187 -38.10 -18.65 -46.45
CA LEU A 187 -37.05 -19.53 -45.95
C LEU A 187 -35.65 -19.07 -46.40
N ASN A 188 -34.76 -18.86 -45.42
CA ASN A 188 -33.37 -18.49 -45.64
C ASN A 188 -32.59 -19.68 -46.26
N LEU A 189 -31.50 -19.43 -46.99
CA LEU A 189 -30.71 -20.47 -47.68
C LEU A 189 -30.25 -21.61 -46.75
N LEU A 190 -29.98 -21.28 -45.49
CA LEU A 190 -29.63 -22.25 -44.45
C LEU A 190 -30.82 -23.15 -44.05
N GLU A 191 -32.03 -22.59 -44.00
CA GLU A 191 -33.25 -23.32 -43.65
C GLU A 191 -33.67 -24.26 -44.78
N LYS A 192 -33.45 -23.86 -46.05
CA LYS A 192 -33.60 -24.75 -47.21
C LYS A 192 -32.62 -25.92 -47.16
N GLY A 193 -31.36 -25.66 -46.79
CA GLY A 193 -30.36 -26.71 -46.58
C GLY A 193 -30.75 -27.69 -45.47
N LYS A 194 -31.28 -27.17 -44.36
CA LYS A 194 -31.80 -27.98 -43.24
C LYS A 194 -33.00 -28.84 -43.66
N LEU A 195 -33.91 -28.29 -44.45
CA LEU A 195 -35.05 -29.02 -45.01
C LEU A 195 -34.60 -30.13 -45.97
N SER A 196 -33.59 -29.89 -46.80
CA SER A 196 -33.00 -30.94 -47.64
C SER A 196 -32.37 -32.07 -46.82
N PHE A 197 -31.69 -31.73 -45.72
CA PHE A 197 -31.13 -32.71 -44.79
C PHE A 197 -32.22 -33.54 -44.10
N TYR A 198 -33.29 -32.91 -43.63
CA TYR A 198 -34.41 -33.63 -43.03
C TYR A 198 -35.18 -34.49 -44.05
N LYS A 199 -35.38 -34.02 -45.28
CA LYS A 199 -35.92 -34.88 -46.35
C LYS A 199 -35.03 -36.11 -46.56
N LEU A 200 -33.72 -35.95 -46.59
CA LEU A 200 -32.81 -37.09 -46.69
C LEU A 200 -32.97 -38.08 -45.53
N LEU A 201 -33.26 -37.58 -44.31
CA LEU A 201 -33.44 -38.42 -43.12
C LEU A 201 -34.81 -39.10 -43.02
N PHE A 202 -35.88 -38.43 -43.45
CA PHE A 202 -37.26 -38.87 -43.22
C PHE A 202 -38.01 -39.32 -44.49
N THR A 203 -37.46 -39.10 -45.70
CA THR A 203 -38.10 -39.56 -46.94
C THR A 203 -37.28 -40.62 -47.68
N LYS A 204 -37.61 -41.90 -47.43
CA LYS A 204 -37.76 -42.91 -48.49
C LYS A 204 -38.55 -44.14 -48.00
N GLY A 205 -39.82 -44.20 -48.41
CA GLY A 205 -40.72 -45.33 -48.18
C GLY A 205 -42.10 -45.10 -48.77
N THR A 206 -42.21 -44.61 -50.01
CA THR A 206 -43.49 -44.57 -50.73
C THR A 206 -43.58 -45.78 -51.65
N ALA A 207 -44.39 -46.75 -51.25
CA ALA A 207 -45.12 -47.65 -52.16
C ALA A 207 -46.52 -47.87 -51.56
N GLU A 208 -47.48 -47.16 -52.15
CA GLU A 208 -48.93 -47.41 -52.23
C GLU A 208 -49.72 -47.79 -50.96
N GLY A 209 -50.64 -46.88 -50.59
CA GLY A 209 -52.00 -47.26 -50.27
C GLY A 209 -52.42 -47.26 -48.80
N SER A 210 -53.41 -46.41 -48.52
CA SER A 210 -54.36 -46.43 -47.40
C SER A 210 -53.98 -45.72 -46.09
N SER A 211 -55.04 -45.18 -45.52
CA SER A 211 -55.20 -44.28 -44.39
C SER A 211 -54.62 -44.74 -43.05
N SER A 212 -54.54 -43.76 -42.16
CA SER A 212 -54.35 -43.84 -40.70
C SER A 212 -52.89 -43.74 -40.25
N GLY A 213 -52.73 -42.92 -39.21
CA GLY A 213 -51.46 -42.37 -38.78
C GLY A 213 -50.45 -43.40 -38.30
N ASP A 214 -49.25 -42.85 -38.13
CA ASP A 214 -48.00 -43.49 -37.70
C ASP A 214 -47.04 -43.72 -38.88
N THR A 215 -46.39 -42.64 -39.31
CA THR A 215 -45.28 -42.68 -40.28
C THR A 215 -44.04 -43.23 -39.59
N GLY A 216 -43.97 -44.55 -39.62
CA GLY A 216 -42.88 -45.36 -39.11
C GLY A 216 -41.51 -44.96 -39.65
N ARG A 217 -40.54 -45.05 -38.73
CA ARG A 217 -39.09 -44.95 -38.93
C ARG A 217 -38.63 -45.64 -40.22
N THR A 218 -38.16 -44.87 -41.19
CA THR A 218 -37.64 -45.41 -42.44
C THR A 218 -36.11 -45.36 -42.53
N SER A 219 -35.52 -46.56 -42.57
CA SER A 219 -34.41 -47.07 -43.39
C SER A 219 -33.01 -46.40 -43.41
N LEU A 220 -32.83 -45.11 -43.12
CA LEU A 220 -31.49 -44.47 -43.12
C LEU A 220 -30.87 -44.37 -41.73
N LEU A 221 -31.68 -44.27 -40.67
CA LEU A 221 -31.20 -44.33 -39.29
C LEU A 221 -30.52 -45.66 -38.97
N SER A 222 -31.03 -46.79 -39.50
CA SER A 222 -30.43 -48.11 -39.30
C SER A 222 -29.16 -48.35 -40.14
N ARG A 223 -28.95 -47.60 -41.23
CA ARG A 223 -27.69 -47.64 -41.99
C ARG A 223 -26.56 -46.87 -41.30
N PHE A 224 -26.88 -45.91 -40.44
CA PHE A 224 -25.92 -45.17 -39.62
C PHE A 224 -25.64 -45.84 -38.25
N GLU A 225 -26.37 -46.89 -37.87
CA GLU A 225 -26.07 -47.70 -36.68
C GLU A 225 -24.71 -48.42 -36.74
N GLY A 226 -24.11 -48.55 -37.94
CA GLY A 226 -22.73 -49.02 -38.10
C GLY A 226 -21.65 -48.07 -37.54
N ALA A 227 -21.99 -46.80 -37.30
CA ALA A 227 -21.18 -45.82 -36.57
C ALA A 227 -21.70 -45.60 -35.13
N GLY A 228 -22.23 -46.68 -34.53
CA GLY A 228 -23.14 -46.69 -33.38
C GLY A 228 -22.54 -46.42 -32.01
N ARG A 229 -22.02 -45.21 -31.76
CA ARG A 229 -21.84 -44.70 -30.38
C ARG A 229 -22.30 -43.26 -30.11
N LEU A 230 -22.59 -42.46 -31.14
CA LEU A 230 -22.97 -41.06 -30.96
C LEU A 230 -24.49 -40.79 -31.00
N PHE A 231 -25.28 -41.62 -31.69
CA PHE A 231 -26.72 -41.36 -31.89
C PHE A 231 -27.66 -42.18 -30.99
N SER A 232 -27.22 -43.30 -30.39
CA SER A 232 -28.08 -44.15 -29.54
C SER A 232 -28.48 -43.54 -28.19
N LYS A 233 -27.94 -42.36 -27.84
CA LYS A 233 -28.31 -41.59 -26.64
C LYS A 233 -29.31 -40.46 -26.90
N MET A 234 -29.80 -40.28 -28.13
CA MET A 234 -30.84 -39.29 -28.38
C MET A 234 -32.18 -39.78 -27.84
N SER A 235 -32.69 -39.09 -26.84
CA SER A 235 -33.99 -39.37 -26.21
C SER A 235 -35.13 -39.18 -27.20
N ALA A 236 -36.25 -39.91 -27.03
CA ALA A 236 -37.47 -39.77 -27.84
C ALA A 236 -37.90 -38.30 -28.03
N LYS A 237 -37.81 -37.48 -26.98
CA LYS A 237 -38.11 -36.03 -27.03
C LYS A 237 -37.31 -35.24 -28.06
N TRP A 238 -36.07 -35.65 -28.34
CA TRP A 238 -35.23 -34.98 -29.33
C TRP A 238 -35.65 -35.35 -30.76
N VAL A 239 -36.06 -36.59 -30.96
CA VAL A 239 -36.60 -37.07 -32.24
C VAL A 239 -37.96 -36.41 -32.50
N ASP A 240 -38.82 -36.32 -31.49
CA ASP A 240 -40.10 -35.62 -31.60
C ASP A 240 -39.91 -34.13 -31.94
N GLY A 241 -38.90 -33.48 -31.34
CA GLY A 241 -38.55 -32.09 -31.64
C GLY A 241 -38.03 -31.90 -33.07
N LEU A 242 -37.23 -32.83 -33.59
CA LEU A 242 -36.80 -32.79 -34.99
C LEU A 242 -37.96 -33.00 -35.96
N GLN A 243 -38.92 -33.86 -35.60
CA GLN A 243 -40.08 -34.14 -36.43
C GLN A 243 -41.03 -32.94 -36.50
N GLN A 244 -41.30 -32.29 -35.36
CA GLN A 244 -42.07 -31.04 -35.32
C GLN A 244 -41.40 -29.92 -36.13
N ASP A 245 -40.09 -29.77 -36.00
CA ASP A 245 -39.30 -28.78 -36.75
C ASP A 245 -39.29 -29.08 -38.28
N PHE A 246 -39.29 -30.37 -38.67
CA PHE A 246 -39.43 -30.77 -40.07
C PHE A 246 -40.83 -30.44 -40.63
N GLU A 247 -41.89 -30.84 -39.93
CA GLU A 247 -43.28 -30.58 -40.35
C GLU A 247 -43.56 -29.08 -40.45
N GLU A 248 -42.99 -28.27 -39.55
CA GLU A 248 -43.15 -26.82 -39.56
C GLU A 248 -42.42 -26.17 -40.75
N LEU A 249 -41.20 -26.62 -41.07
CA LEU A 249 -40.46 -26.15 -42.25
C LEU A 249 -41.13 -26.58 -43.56
N GLU A 250 -41.70 -27.77 -43.62
CA GLU A 250 -42.46 -28.25 -44.79
C GLU A 250 -43.74 -27.44 -44.99
N ARG A 251 -44.48 -27.13 -43.91
CA ARG A 251 -45.65 -26.24 -43.96
C ARG A 251 -45.29 -24.86 -44.49
N ARG A 252 -44.17 -24.28 -44.04
CA ARG A 252 -43.69 -22.98 -44.53
C ARG A 252 -43.27 -23.04 -46.00
N ASN A 253 -42.60 -24.12 -46.44
CA ASN A 253 -42.18 -24.32 -47.83
C ASN A 253 -43.37 -24.55 -48.78
N GLN A 254 -44.44 -25.21 -48.34
CA GLN A 254 -45.68 -25.37 -49.11
C GLN A 254 -46.45 -24.05 -49.23
N ASN A 255 -46.52 -23.26 -48.16
CA ASN A 255 -47.15 -21.94 -48.18
C ASN A 255 -46.39 -20.91 -49.03
N THR A 256 -45.11 -21.14 -49.36
CA THR A 256 -44.35 -20.23 -50.23
C THR A 256 -44.66 -20.39 -51.73
N TRP A 257 -45.42 -21.42 -52.12
CA TRP A 257 -45.79 -21.69 -53.53
C TRP A 257 -47.27 -21.36 -53.88
N ILE A 258 -48.04 -20.77 -52.94
CA ILE A 258 -49.45 -20.38 -53.15
C ILE A 258 -49.63 -18.84 -53.08
N ALA A 259 -48.58 -18.07 -53.38
CA ALA A 259 -48.67 -16.61 -53.54
C ALA A 259 -48.06 -16.17 -54.87
#